data_AF-X1NI65-F1
#
_entry.id   AF-X1NI65-F1
#
_cell.length_a   1.000
_cell.length_b   1.000
_cell.length_c   1.000
_cell.angle_alpha   90.00
_cell.angle_beta   90.00
_cell.angle_gamma   90.00
#
_symmetry.space_group_name_H-M   'P 1'
#
loop_
_entity.id
_entity.type
_entity.pdbx_description
1 polymer ?
#
loop_
_entity_poly.entity_id
_entity_poly.type
_entity_poly.pdbx_seq_one_letter_code
_entity_poly.pdbx_strand_id
1 'polypeptide(L)'
;MEIRVTKLREALDLVQSVVPRKTTLPVLTNVLIKEGKLAASNLDLAVAVELPSGDGECLIPFRQTMDLLKRIPGNQMLTIEQNNKVLS
;
A
#
# COMPACT_ATOMS: atom_id res chain seq x y z
N MET A 1 -0.79 -1.47 -12.36
CA MET A 1 -2.02 -0.74 -11.95
C MET A 1 -1.77 0.76 -12.06
N GLU A 2 -2.75 1.56 -12.46
CA GLU A 2 -2.63 3.03 -12.51
C GLU A 2 -3.54 3.68 -11.47
N ILE A 3 -3.03 4.67 -10.73
CA ILE A 3 -3.80 5.37 -9.70
C ILE A 3 -3.29 6.81 -9.50
N ARG A 4 -4.19 7.74 -9.18
CA ARG A 4 -3.78 9.10 -8.77
C ARG A 4 -3.05 9.07 -7.42
N VAL A 5 -1.99 9.86 -7.31
CA VAL A 5 -1.21 10.04 -6.05
C VAL A 5 -2.12 10.36 -4.87
N THR A 6 -3.07 11.28 -5.05
CA THR A 6 -4.07 11.67 -4.05
C THR A 6 -4.86 10.49 -3.51
N LYS A 7 -5.45 9.69 -4.41
CA LYS A 7 -6.26 8.53 -4.01
C LYS A 7 -5.46 7.49 -3.25
N LEU A 8 -4.22 7.22 -3.66
CA LEU A 8 -3.37 6.27 -2.95
C LEU A 8 -2.99 6.77 -1.55
N ARG A 9 -2.69 8.07 -1.39
CA ARG A 9 -2.42 8.66 -0.05
C ARG A 9 -3.64 8.55 0.86
N GLU A 10 -4.81 8.94 0.37
CA GLU A 10 -6.07 8.88 1.13
C GLU A 10 -6.33 7.44 1.62
N ALA A 11 -6.19 6.44 0.75
CA ALA A 11 -6.35 5.04 1.12
C ALA A 11 -5.32 4.56 2.16
N LEU A 12 -4.06 4.98 2.02
CA LEU A 12 -3.01 4.66 2.99
C LEU A 12 -3.26 5.33 4.35
N ASP A 13 -3.70 6.58 4.38
CA ASP A 13 -4.01 7.29 5.63
C ASP A 13 -5.14 6.60 6.40
N LEU A 14 -6.14 6.03 5.71
CA LEU A 14 -7.24 5.28 6.33
C LEU A 14 -6.80 3.99 7.04
N VAL A 15 -5.73 3.34 6.56
CA VAL A 15 -5.23 2.09 7.18
C VAL A 15 -4.04 2.32 8.12
N GLN A 16 -3.52 3.55 8.20
CA GLN A 16 -2.28 3.87 8.92
C GLN A 16 -2.29 3.41 10.40
N SER A 17 -3.44 3.51 11.07
CA SER A 17 -3.56 3.22 12.51
C SER A 17 -3.27 1.77 12.87
N VAL A 18 -3.48 0.83 11.93
CA VAL A 18 -3.25 -0.60 12.13
C VAL A 18 -1.92 -1.08 11.56
N VAL A 19 -1.11 -0.20 10.97
CA VAL A 19 0.23 -0.55 10.49
C VAL A 19 1.23 -0.41 11.64
N PRO A 20 1.77 -1.51 12.20
CA PRO A 20 2.70 -1.46 13.32
C PRO A 20 3.97 -0.68 12.98
N ARG A 21 4.41 0.12 13.95
CA ARG A 21 5.61 0.94 13.79
C ARG A 21 6.92 0.17 13.95
N LYS A 22 6.90 -0.83 14.83
CA LYS A 22 7.98 -1.75 15.17
C LYS A 22 7.30 -3.09 15.48
N THR A 23 7.85 -4.18 14.95
CA THR A 23 7.30 -5.53 15.11
C THR A 23 8.41 -6.54 14.83
N THR A 24 8.32 -7.73 15.43
CA THR A 24 9.19 -8.87 15.12
C THR A 24 8.84 -9.52 13.78
N LEU A 25 7.70 -9.15 13.17
CA LEU A 25 7.23 -9.62 11.88
C LEU A 25 7.24 -8.46 10.86
N PRO A 26 8.35 -8.23 10.14
CA PRO A 26 8.49 -7.08 9.23
C PRO A 26 7.41 -6.99 8.16
N VAL A 27 6.83 -8.13 7.75
CA VAL A 27 5.74 -8.18 6.77
C VAL A 27 4.52 -7.34 7.17
N LEU A 28 4.26 -7.20 8.48
CA LEU A 28 3.14 -6.41 9.00
C LEU A 28 3.36 -4.90 8.83
N THR A 29 4.57 -4.46 8.50
CA THR A 29 4.85 -3.04 8.18
C THR A 29 4.45 -2.66 6.75
N ASN A 30 3.96 -3.63 5.97
CA ASN A 30 3.46 -3.45 4.62
C ASN A 30 1.94 -3.29 4.60
N VAL A 31 1.43 -2.79 3.47
CA VAL A 31 0.02 -2.90 3.09
C VAL A 31 -0.13 -3.87 1.93
N LEU A 32 -1.24 -4.59 1.89
CA LEU A 32 -1.62 -5.48 0.80
C LEU A 32 -2.53 -4.72 -0.17
N ILE A 33 -2.20 -4.73 -1.45
CA ILE A 33 -3.14 -4.38 -2.51
C ILE A 33 -3.56 -5.68 -3.19
N LYS A 34 -4.86 -5.96 -3.23
CA LYS A 34 -5.44 -7.17 -3.82
C LYS A 34 -6.90 -6.94 -4.15
N GLU A 35 -7.36 -7.42 -5.32
CA GLU A 35 -8.78 -7.50 -5.67
C GLU A 35 -9.54 -6.17 -5.47
N GLY A 36 -8.96 -5.05 -5.90
CA GLY A 36 -9.61 -3.74 -5.77
C GLY A 36 -9.60 -3.18 -4.34
N LYS A 37 -8.75 -3.71 -3.45
CA LYS A 37 -8.68 -3.29 -2.05
C LYS A 37 -7.25 -3.03 -1.60
N LEU A 38 -7.10 -2.11 -0.66
CA LEU A 38 -5.89 -1.90 0.13
C LEU A 38 -6.16 -2.30 1.57
N ALA A 39 -5.34 -3.18 2.13
CA ALA A 39 -5.52 -3.72 3.48
C ALA A 39 -4.24 -3.67 4.32
N ALA A 40 -4.41 -3.57 5.63
CA ALA A 40 -3.34 -3.66 6.62
C ALA A 40 -3.81 -4.37 7.88
N SER A 41 -2.88 -4.95 8.63
CA SER A 41 -3.19 -5.67 9.87
C SER A 41 -2.02 -5.66 10.86
N ASN A 42 -2.34 -5.66 12.15
CA ASN A 42 -1.41 -5.90 13.25
C ASN A 42 -1.65 -7.26 13.95
N LEU A 43 -2.38 -8.18 13.32
CA LEU A 43 -2.87 -9.47 13.85
C LEU A 43 -3.97 -9.41 14.91
N ASP A 44 -4.19 -8.27 15.56
CA ASP A 44 -5.35 -8.05 16.45
C ASP A 44 -6.53 -7.44 15.69
N LEU A 45 -6.23 -6.55 14.74
CA LEU A 45 -7.18 -5.82 13.91
C LEU A 45 -6.70 -5.82 12.46
N ALA A 46 -7.65 -5.89 11.53
CA ALA A 46 -7.41 -5.69 10.11
C ALA A 46 -8.37 -4.62 9.57
N VAL A 47 -7.86 -3.74 8.70
CA VAL A 47 -8.63 -2.71 8.00
C VAL A 47 -8.42 -2.88 6.51
N ALA A 48 -9.49 -2.84 5.74
CA ALA A 48 -9.47 -2.88 4.29
C ALA A 48 -10.31 -1.73 3.72
N VAL A 49 -9.80 -1.07 2.70
CA VAL A 49 -10.47 0.03 2.00
C VAL A 49 -10.53 -0.27 0.51
N GLU A 50 -11.62 0.17 -0.14
CA GLU A 50 -11.75 0.07 -1.59
C GLU A 50 -10.69 0.95 -2.26
N LEU A 51 -9.92 0.35 -3.15
CA LEU A 51 -8.90 1.01 -3.94
C LEU A 51 -9.04 0.49 -5.37
N PRO A 52 -9.56 1.28 -6.32
CA PRO A 52 -9.70 0.86 -7.71
C PRO A 52 -8.32 0.51 -8.27
N SER A 53 -7.96 -0.77 -8.17
CA SER A 53 -6.70 -1.34 -8.55
C SER A 53 -7.02 -2.47 -9.51
N GLY A 54 -6.29 -2.56 -10.63
CA GLY A 54 -6.41 -3.69 -11.56
C GLY A 54 -6.05 -5.03 -10.91
N ASP A 55 -6.06 -6.10 -11.70
CA ASP A 55 -5.99 -7.52 -11.28
C ASP A 55 -4.68 -8.00 -10.59
N GLY A 56 -3.89 -7.10 -10.00
CA GLY A 56 -2.63 -7.42 -9.32
C GLY A 56 -2.77 -7.65 -7.82
N GLU A 57 -1.87 -8.46 -7.27
CA GLU A 57 -1.66 -8.62 -5.83
C GLU A 57 -0.22 -8.26 -5.45
N CYS A 58 -0.03 -7.30 -4.54
CA CYS A 58 1.30 -6.97 -4.06
C CYS A 58 1.30 -6.44 -2.63
N LEU A 59 2.42 -6.66 -1.93
CA LEU A 59 2.73 -6.00 -0.67
C LEU A 59 3.60 -4.78 -0.94
N ILE A 60 3.26 -3.66 -0.31
CA ILE A 60 3.97 -2.41 -0.45
C ILE A 60 4.43 -1.91 0.94
N PRO A 61 5.71 -1.51 1.11
CA PRO A 61 6.18 -0.92 2.36
C PRO A 61 5.46 0.40 2.67
N PHE A 62 4.65 0.40 3.74
CA PHE A 62 3.73 1.51 4.03
C PHE A 62 4.46 2.86 4.14
N ARG A 63 5.49 2.91 4.99
CA ARG A 63 6.16 4.19 5.31
C ARG A 63 6.99 4.73 4.16
N GLN A 64 7.77 3.87 3.53
CA GLN A 64 8.63 4.28 2.41
C GLN A 64 7.76 4.83 1.27
N THR A 65 6.65 4.16 0.99
CA THR A 65 5.68 4.61 0.00
C THR A 65 5.05 5.92 0.44
N MET A 66 4.56 6.06 1.67
CA MET A 66 3.96 7.30 2.13
C MET A 66 4.96 8.49 2.06
N ASP A 67 6.21 8.28 2.44
CA ASP A 67 7.25 9.32 2.39
C ASP A 67 7.66 9.69 0.96
N LEU A 68 7.66 8.72 0.04
CA LEU A 68 7.82 8.97 -1.39
C LEU A 68 6.64 9.79 -1.92
N LEU A 69 5.42 9.33 -1.64
CA LEU A 69 4.20 9.95 -2.14
C LEU A 69 4.12 11.41 -1.72
N LYS A 70 4.43 11.78 -0.47
CA LYS A 70 4.43 13.19 0.02
C LYS A 70 5.19 14.18 -0.86
N ARG A 71 6.19 13.72 -1.63
CA ARG A 71 7.04 14.56 -2.49
C ARG A 71 6.49 14.74 -3.91
N ILE A 72 5.42 14.05 -4.26
CA ILE A 72 4.85 14.00 -5.61
C ILE A 72 3.54 14.81 -5.64
N PRO A 73 3.32 15.75 -6.58
CA PRO A 73 2.04 16.41 -6.76
C PRO A 73 0.84 15.45 -6.83
N GLY A 74 -0.22 15.77 -6.09
CA GLY A 74 -1.37 14.89 -5.87
C GLY A 74 -2.20 14.54 -7.12
N ASN A 75 -2.11 15.38 -8.16
CA ASN A 75 -2.80 15.24 -9.44
C ASN A 75 -2.07 14.30 -10.42
N GLN A 76 -0.85 13.86 -10.11
CA GLN A 76 -0.11 12.94 -10.97
C GLN A 76 -0.68 11.52 -10.91
N MET A 77 -0.51 10.79 -12.02
CA MET A 77 -0.77 9.36 -12.12
C MET A 77 0.49 8.58 -11.73
N LEU A 78 0.29 7.50 -10.98
CA LEU A 78 1.31 6.53 -10.61
C LEU A 78 1.00 5.20 -11.26
N THR A 79 2.04 4.54 -11.73
CA THR A 79 1.97 3.16 -12.20
C THR A 79 2.68 2.28 -11.18
N ILE A 80 1.98 1.26 -10.66
CA ILE A 80 2.55 0.23 -9.80
C ILE A 80 2.64 -1.06 -10.61
N GLU A 81 3.86 -1.55 -10.80
CA GLU A 81 4.17 -2.76 -11.55
C GLU A 81 4.91 -3.75 -10.65
N GLN A 82 4.50 -5.02 -10.73
CA GLN A 82 5.18 -6.10 -10.05
C GLN A 82 6.18 -6.74 -11.02
N ASN A 83 7.46 -6.56 -10.75
CA ASN A 83 8.51 -7.26 -11.50
C ASN A 83 8.74 -8.64 -10.88
N ASN A 84 8.23 -9.69 -11.52
CA ASN A 84 8.40 -11.10 -11.10
C ASN A 84 9.83 -11.61 -11.36
N LYS A 85 10.85 -10.85 -10.96
CA LYS A 85 12.23 -11.31 -11.04
C LYS A 85 12.45 -12.32 -9.93
N VAL A 86 12.44 -13.60 -10.28
CA VAL A 86 12.94 -14.67 -9.42
C VAL A 86 14.42 -14.39 -9.21
N LEU A 87 14.80 -14.04 -7.98
CA LEU A 87 16.21 -14.01 -7.59
C LEU A 87 16.67 -15.46 -7.50
N SER A 88 17.28 -15.94 -8.58
CA SER A 88 17.99 -17.23 -8.64
C SER A 88 19.29 -17.19 -7.87
#